data_AF-A0A939PE12-F1
#
_entry.id   AF-A0A939PE12-F1
#
_cell.length_a   1.000
_cell.length_b   1.000
_cell.length_c   1.000
_cell.angle_alpha   90.00
_cell.angle_beta   90.00
_cell.angle_gamma   90.00
#
_symmetry.space_group_name_H-M   'P 1'
#
loop_
_entity.id
_entity.type
_entity.pdbx_description
1 polymer ?
#
loop_
_entity_poly.entity_id
_entity_poly.type
_entity_poly.pdbx_seq_one_letter_code
_entity_poly.pdbx_strand_id
1 'polypeptide(L)'
;MGVLCDYFRAPDREGALSLSLNEDGLFQAAAAADLEAMDFKGIDPVVILGKLVSLLSGDSYMDLLLSGIPTDHIPGPELITPEQDEVIVVELSTLVRDTLAAATEEALAEAAPIWANTEEMAWNTWNDPDEVRPVMDELVGLARRAKASGQMLYCQICP
;
A
#
# COMPACT_ATOMS: atom_id res chain seq x y z
N MET A 1 -7.63 -3.12 -19.49
CA MET A 1 -8.15 -3.24 -18.12
C MET A 1 -6.93 -3.12 -17.23
N GLY A 2 -6.93 -2.13 -16.33
CA GLY A 2 -5.80 -1.87 -15.44
C GLY A 2 -6.00 -2.64 -14.14
N VAL A 3 -4.91 -3.11 -13.57
CA VAL A 3 -4.91 -3.79 -12.27
C VAL A 3 -5.35 -2.78 -11.20
N LEU A 4 -6.37 -3.11 -10.42
CA LEU A 4 -6.81 -2.29 -9.28
C LEU A 4 -6.01 -2.69 -8.03
N CYS A 5 -5.65 -1.69 -7.23
CA CYS A 5 -4.88 -1.86 -6.00
C CYS A 5 -5.60 -1.14 -4.87
N ASP A 6 -6.33 -1.91 -4.07
CA ASP A 6 -7.12 -1.39 -2.96
C ASP A 6 -6.37 -1.59 -1.65
N TYR A 7 -6.05 -0.51 -0.95
CA TYR A 7 -5.25 -0.53 0.26
C TYR A 7 -6.13 -0.44 1.50
N PHE A 8 -5.84 -1.27 2.50
CA PHE A 8 -6.63 -1.31 3.72
C PHE A 8 -5.77 -1.69 4.93
N ARG A 9 -6.34 -1.52 6.13
CA ARG A 9 -5.72 -1.94 7.40
C ARG A 9 -6.50 -3.10 8.02
N ALA A 10 -5.79 -4.07 8.59
CA ALA A 10 -6.38 -5.18 9.32
C ALA A 10 -5.47 -5.61 10.50
N PRO A 11 -6.03 -6.21 11.57
CA PRO A 11 -5.25 -6.64 12.73
C PRO A 11 -4.27 -7.76 12.41
N ASP A 12 -4.63 -8.67 11.52
CA ASP A 12 -3.85 -9.83 11.12
C ASP A 12 -4.29 -10.34 9.73
N ARG A 13 -3.61 -11.40 9.26
CA ARG A 13 -3.86 -12.04 7.96
C ARG A 13 -5.26 -12.63 7.85
N GLU A 14 -5.80 -13.17 8.93
CA GLU A 14 -7.12 -13.78 8.94
C GLU A 14 -8.20 -12.71 8.77
N GLY A 15 -8.06 -11.60 9.50
CA GLY A 15 -8.90 -10.42 9.32
C GLY A 15 -8.79 -9.87 7.90
N ALA A 16 -7.59 -9.80 7.33
CA ALA A 16 -7.41 -9.32 5.96
C ALA A 16 -8.12 -10.19 4.93
N LEU A 17 -7.99 -11.51 5.02
CA LEU A 17 -8.71 -12.45 4.16
C LEU A 17 -10.22 -12.35 4.31
N SER A 18 -10.71 -12.23 5.54
CA SER A 18 -12.14 -12.13 5.81
C SER A 18 -12.75 -10.87 5.20
N LEU A 19 -11.98 -9.79 5.08
CA LEU A 19 -12.42 -8.56 4.41
C LEU A 19 -12.38 -8.71 2.89
N SER A 20 -11.30 -9.28 2.36
CA SER A 20 -11.09 -9.45 0.91
C SER A 20 -12.06 -10.45 0.27
N LEU A 21 -12.40 -11.52 0.98
CA LEU A 21 -13.32 -12.58 0.51
C LEU A 21 -14.78 -12.32 0.87
N ASN A 22 -15.11 -11.14 1.39
CA ASN A 22 -16.47 -10.81 1.76
C ASN A 22 -17.37 -10.65 0.53
N GLU A 23 -18.56 -11.25 0.56
CA GLU A 23 -19.52 -11.22 -0.55
C GLU A 23 -20.01 -9.80 -0.90
N ASP A 24 -20.05 -8.89 0.07
CA ASP A 24 -20.42 -7.48 -0.12
C ASP A 24 -19.23 -6.62 -0.64
N GLY A 25 -18.03 -7.22 -0.75
CA GLY A 25 -16.79 -6.59 -1.22
C GLY A 25 -15.99 -5.88 -0.12
N LEU A 26 -14.70 -5.66 -0.41
CA LEU A 26 -13.70 -5.13 0.54
C LEU A 26 -14.16 -3.84 1.25
N PHE A 27 -14.67 -2.86 0.49
CA PHE A 27 -15.04 -1.56 1.05
C PHE A 27 -16.22 -1.65 2.02
N GLN A 28 -17.23 -2.46 1.72
CA GLN A 28 -18.38 -2.66 2.62
C GLN A 28 -17.97 -3.45 3.87
N ALA A 29 -17.16 -4.49 3.69
CA ALA A 29 -16.64 -5.29 4.80
C ALA A 29 -15.78 -4.45 5.74
N ALA A 30 -14.88 -3.62 5.19
CA ALA A 30 -14.04 -2.73 5.98
C ALA A 30 -14.89 -1.72 6.76
N ALA A 31 -15.87 -1.07 6.11
CA ALA A 31 -16.76 -0.14 6.77
C ALA A 31 -17.58 -0.80 7.90
N ALA A 32 -18.09 -2.01 7.69
CA ALA A 32 -18.81 -2.77 8.71
C ALA A 32 -17.94 -3.15 9.91
N ALA A 33 -16.63 -3.30 9.71
CA ALA A 33 -15.64 -3.60 10.74
C ALA A 33 -15.00 -2.36 11.40
N ASP A 34 -15.46 -1.14 11.07
CA ASP A 34 -14.83 0.14 11.48
C ASP A 34 -13.34 0.23 11.05
N LEU A 35 -13.06 -0.36 9.89
CA LEU A 35 -11.78 -0.35 9.19
C LEU A 35 -11.90 0.50 7.92
N GLU A 36 -10.77 0.76 7.30
CA GLU A 36 -10.69 1.63 6.12
C GLU A 36 -10.06 0.87 4.97
N ALA A 37 -10.67 1.02 3.80
CA ALA A 37 -10.15 0.61 2.51
C ALA A 37 -10.16 1.83 1.58
N MET A 38 -9.14 1.95 0.73
CA MET A 38 -8.90 3.06 -0.17
C MET A 38 -8.56 2.52 -1.56
N ASP A 39 -9.25 3.03 -2.59
CA ASP A 39 -8.94 2.72 -3.99
C ASP A 39 -7.77 3.60 -4.45
N PHE A 40 -6.60 2.98 -4.63
CA PHE A 40 -5.45 3.64 -5.21
C PHE A 40 -5.15 3.06 -6.60
N LYS A 41 -6.06 3.33 -7.53
CA LYS A 41 -5.99 3.10 -8.99
C LYS A 41 -4.57 2.84 -9.54
N GLY A 42 -4.15 1.58 -9.52
CA GLY A 42 -2.92 1.11 -10.15
C GLY A 42 -1.62 1.48 -9.43
N ILE A 43 -1.67 1.90 -8.16
CA ILE A 43 -0.47 2.02 -7.32
C ILE A 43 -0.07 0.61 -6.90
N ASP A 44 0.90 0.06 -7.61
CA ASP A 44 1.46 -1.26 -7.29
C ASP A 44 2.17 -1.23 -5.92
N PRO A 45 1.89 -2.19 -5.03
CA PRO A 45 2.43 -2.21 -3.67
C PRO A 45 3.92 -2.53 -3.59
N VAL A 46 4.53 -3.07 -4.64
CA VAL A 46 5.94 -3.49 -4.65
C VAL A 46 6.84 -2.42 -5.25
N VAL A 47 6.52 -1.99 -6.47
CA VAL A 47 7.33 -1.09 -7.29
C VAL A 47 6.95 0.36 -7.04
N ILE A 48 5.68 0.72 -7.23
CA ILE A 48 5.26 2.13 -7.18
C ILE A 48 5.28 2.65 -5.75
N LEU A 49 4.67 1.91 -4.82
CA LEU A 49 4.72 2.25 -3.40
C LEU A 49 6.13 2.10 -2.83
N GLY A 50 6.89 1.09 -3.26
CA GLY A 50 8.27 0.88 -2.81
C GLY A 50 9.18 2.06 -3.12
N LYS A 51 9.01 2.70 -4.29
CA LYS A 51 9.73 3.93 -4.64
C LYS A 51 9.37 5.10 -3.75
N LEU A 52 8.09 5.28 -3.41
CA LEU A 52 7.68 6.31 -2.44
C LEU A 52 8.33 6.07 -1.07
N VAL A 53 8.30 4.83 -0.57
CA VAL A 53 8.92 4.48 0.72
C VAL A 53 10.44 4.73 0.70
N SER A 54 11.11 4.47 -0.43
CA SER A 54 12.53 4.81 -0.62
C SER A 54 12.78 6.31 -0.52
N LEU A 55 11.96 7.13 -1.19
CA LEU A 55 12.08 8.58 -1.12
C LEU A 55 11.88 9.11 0.31
N LEU A 56 10.91 8.56 1.03
CA LEU A 56 10.55 9.02 2.39
C LEU A 56 11.52 8.54 3.48
N SER A 57 12.12 7.37 3.32
CA SER A 57 13.14 6.86 4.25
C SER A 57 14.52 7.48 4.01
N GLY A 58 14.78 7.97 2.80
CA GLY A 58 16.10 8.43 2.37
C GLY A 58 17.06 7.28 2.03
N ASP A 59 16.61 6.04 2.15
CA ASP A 59 17.36 4.85 1.78
C ASP A 59 17.16 4.55 0.28
N SER A 60 18.21 4.07 -0.38
CA SER A 60 18.11 3.60 -1.76
C SER A 60 17.08 2.49 -1.86
N TYR A 61 16.22 2.50 -2.88
CA TYR A 61 15.24 1.44 -3.11
C TYR A 61 15.88 0.05 -3.17
N MET A 62 17.08 -0.06 -3.76
CA MET A 62 17.84 -1.30 -3.78
C MET A 62 18.38 -1.67 -2.40
N ASP A 63 18.84 -0.69 -1.61
CA ASP A 63 19.32 -0.96 -0.26
C ASP A 63 18.17 -1.33 0.67
N LEU A 64 16.98 -0.76 0.46
CA LEU A 64 15.76 -1.22 1.10
C LEU A 64 15.49 -2.66 0.69
N LEU A 65 15.34 -2.98 -0.61
CA LEU A 65 15.21 -4.36 -1.09
C LEU A 65 16.28 -5.34 -0.55
N LEU A 66 17.50 -4.87 -0.27
CA LEU A 66 18.63 -5.69 0.17
C LEU A 66 18.84 -5.74 1.70
N SER A 67 18.44 -4.72 2.47
CA SER A 67 18.72 -4.57 3.91
C SER A 67 17.52 -4.86 4.80
N GLY A 68 16.30 -4.72 4.28
CA GLY A 68 15.26 -4.20 5.17
C GLY A 68 13.85 -4.05 4.59
N ILE A 69 13.72 -4.15 3.30
CA ILE A 69 12.66 -4.91 2.65
C ILE A 69 13.28 -6.31 2.40
N PRO A 70 13.76 -7.09 3.41
CA PRO A 70 14.32 -8.37 3.09
C PRO A 70 13.18 -9.39 3.12
N THR A 71 13.19 -10.20 2.09
CA THR A 71 12.78 -11.59 2.08
C THR A 71 13.40 -12.43 3.22
N ASP A 72 13.27 -12.01 4.49
CA ASP A 72 13.46 -12.88 5.64
C ASP A 72 12.13 -13.63 5.85
N HIS A 73 11.95 -14.71 5.09
CA HIS A 73 10.88 -15.70 5.27
C HIS A 73 9.51 -15.14 5.68
N ILE A 74 8.86 -14.46 4.75
CA ILE A 74 7.41 -14.53 4.62
C ILE A 74 7.21 -15.12 3.22
N PRO A 75 6.42 -16.20 2.98
CA PRO A 75 5.94 -16.43 1.61
C PRO A 75 5.42 -15.07 1.16
N GLY A 76 5.87 -14.58 0.00
CA GLY A 76 5.45 -13.27 -0.51
C GLY A 76 3.94 -13.13 -0.31
N PRO A 77 3.37 -11.94 -0.10
CA PRO A 77 1.98 -11.91 0.27
C PRO A 77 1.13 -12.12 -0.99
N GLU A 78 1.08 -13.37 -1.36
CA GLU A 78 0.13 -14.02 -2.20
C GLU A 78 -0.52 -14.99 -1.23
N LEU A 79 -1.47 -14.46 -0.46
CA LEU A 79 -2.51 -15.30 0.07
C LEU A 79 -3.34 -15.76 -1.14
N ILE A 80 -2.84 -16.79 -1.83
CA ILE A 80 -3.55 -17.41 -2.95
C ILE A 80 -4.70 -18.21 -2.36
N THR A 81 -5.91 -17.70 -2.50
CA THR A 81 -7.12 -18.39 -2.11
C THR A 81 -7.46 -19.44 -3.17
N PRO A 82 -7.62 -20.73 -2.82
CA PRO A 82 -7.94 -21.76 -3.78
C PRO A 82 -9.41 -21.66 -4.19
N GLU A 83 -9.66 -21.06 -5.37
CA GLU A 83 -10.94 -21.06 -6.13
C GLU A 83 -12.09 -20.24 -5.47
N GLN A 84 -12.79 -19.26 -6.07
CA GLN A 84 -12.95 -18.76 -7.44
C GLN A 84 -12.83 -17.21 -7.41
N ASP A 85 -12.31 -16.64 -8.50
CA ASP A 85 -11.87 -15.25 -8.70
C ASP A 85 -10.57 -14.91 -7.94
N GLU A 86 -9.45 -14.81 -8.68
CA GLU A 86 -8.09 -14.63 -8.15
C GLU A 86 -7.91 -13.29 -7.43
N VAL A 87 -8.35 -13.20 -6.18
CA VAL A 87 -8.07 -12.06 -5.29
C VAL A 87 -6.68 -12.27 -4.68
N ILE A 88 -5.73 -11.41 -5.05
CA ILE A 88 -4.37 -11.43 -4.49
C ILE A 88 -4.30 -10.40 -3.37
N VAL A 89 -3.96 -10.82 -2.14
CA VAL A 89 -3.81 -9.91 -1.00
C VAL A 89 -2.36 -9.83 -0.54
N VAL A 90 -1.81 -8.62 -0.64
CA VAL A 90 -0.43 -8.25 -0.35
C VAL A 90 -0.33 -7.57 1.03
N GLU A 91 0.18 -8.25 2.06
CA GLU A 91 0.60 -7.66 3.34
C GLU A 91 1.86 -6.79 3.18
N LEU A 92 1.80 -5.55 3.64
CA LEU A 92 2.94 -4.63 3.64
C LEU A 92 3.70 -4.72 4.96
N SER A 93 5.03 -4.60 4.90
CA SER A 93 5.88 -4.73 6.08
C SER A 93 5.67 -3.60 7.09
N THR A 94 6.08 -3.85 8.34
CA THR A 94 6.10 -2.81 9.37
C THR A 94 7.00 -1.64 9.00
N LEU A 95 8.06 -1.86 8.20
CA LEU A 95 8.90 -0.80 7.67
C LEU A 95 8.07 0.15 6.78
N VAL A 96 7.32 -0.40 5.82
CA VAL A 96 6.45 0.41 4.94
C VAL A 96 5.45 1.21 5.76
N ARG A 97 4.73 0.54 6.68
CA ARG A 97 3.78 1.21 7.57
C ARG A 97 4.44 2.32 8.39
N ASP A 98 5.58 2.04 9.01
CA ASP A 98 6.21 2.97 9.94
C ASP A 98 6.88 4.15 9.24
N THR A 99 7.47 3.93 8.05
CA THR A 99 8.00 5.01 7.19
C THR A 99 6.88 5.94 6.73
N LEU A 100 5.77 5.40 6.20
CA LEU A 100 4.62 6.20 5.80
C LEU A 100 4.03 6.95 7.01
N ALA A 101 3.88 6.27 8.15
CA ALA A 101 3.31 6.90 9.34
C ALA A 101 4.18 8.05 9.89
N ALA A 102 5.50 7.95 9.73
CA ALA A 102 6.48 8.93 10.20
C ALA A 102 6.72 10.08 9.21
N ALA A 103 6.23 9.99 7.97
CA ALA A 103 6.44 11.01 6.94
C ALA A 103 5.92 12.39 7.41
N THR A 104 6.74 13.42 7.23
CA THR A 104 6.38 14.81 7.54
C THR A 104 5.82 15.52 6.32
N GLU A 105 5.14 16.64 6.53
CA GLU A 105 4.62 17.49 5.46
C GLU A 105 5.72 17.90 4.48
N GLU A 106 6.89 18.26 5.01
CA GLU A 106 8.04 18.68 4.23
C GLU A 106 8.58 17.52 3.39
N ALA A 107 8.72 16.32 3.97
CA ALA A 107 9.16 15.14 3.25
C ALA A 107 8.19 14.75 2.12
N LEU A 108 6.88 14.90 2.34
CA LEU A 108 5.86 14.64 1.32
C LEU A 108 5.92 15.68 0.19
N ALA A 109 6.12 16.95 0.52
CA ALA A 109 6.27 18.02 -0.47
C ALA A 109 7.54 17.84 -1.33
N GLU A 110 8.64 17.38 -0.74
CA GLU A 110 9.89 17.07 -1.46
C GLU A 110 9.77 15.81 -2.32
N ALA A 111 9.10 14.76 -1.82
CA ALA A 111 8.97 13.48 -2.52
C ALA A 111 7.95 13.51 -3.66
N ALA A 112 6.86 14.28 -3.55
CA ALA A 112 5.78 14.33 -4.54
C ALA A 112 6.27 14.58 -5.99
N PRO A 113 7.07 15.61 -6.29
CA PRO A 113 7.55 15.83 -7.66
C PRO A 113 8.48 14.73 -8.15
N ILE A 114 9.26 14.10 -7.26
CA ILE A 114 10.18 13.03 -7.63
C ILE A 114 9.39 11.75 -7.95
N TRP A 115 8.39 11.43 -7.11
CA TRP A 115 7.58 10.24 -7.25
C TRP A 115 6.68 10.30 -8.49
N ALA A 116 6.02 11.43 -8.76
CA ALA A 116 5.21 11.64 -9.96
C ALA A 116 6.00 11.48 -11.27
N ASN A 117 7.32 11.76 -11.25
CA ASN A 117 8.20 11.63 -12.40
C ASN A 117 8.93 10.27 -12.48
N THR A 118 8.61 9.31 -11.62
CA THR A 118 9.11 7.94 -11.78
C THR A 118 8.56 7.33 -13.06
N GLU A 119 9.34 6.46 -13.71
CA GLU A 119 8.94 5.87 -14.99
C GLU A 119 7.55 5.23 -14.89
N GLU A 120 7.29 4.42 -13.87
CA GLU A 120 6.03 3.70 -13.63
C GLU A 120 4.82 4.61 -13.40
N MET A 121 5.04 5.80 -12.83
CA MET A 121 3.99 6.81 -12.65
C MET A 121 3.74 7.59 -13.95
N ALA A 122 4.80 7.85 -14.73
CA ALA A 122 4.72 8.55 -16.01
C ALA A 122 3.90 7.79 -17.09
N TRP A 123 3.81 6.46 -17.00
CA TRP A 123 2.95 5.64 -17.87
C TRP A 123 1.48 5.62 -17.42
N ASN A 124 1.18 6.08 -16.21
CA ASN A 124 -0.15 6.03 -15.59
C ASN A 124 -0.78 7.42 -15.49
N THR A 125 -1.98 7.50 -14.88
CA THR A 125 -2.72 8.76 -14.67
C THR A 125 -2.06 9.69 -13.64
N TRP A 126 -1.00 9.26 -12.96
CA TRP A 126 -0.43 9.92 -11.79
C TRP A 126 0.90 10.65 -12.09
N ASN A 127 0.89 11.55 -13.07
CA ASN A 127 2.11 12.22 -13.55
C ASN A 127 2.22 13.71 -13.15
N ASP A 128 1.25 14.22 -12.40
CA ASP A 128 1.26 15.58 -11.84
C ASP A 128 1.59 15.53 -10.33
N PRO A 129 2.63 16.25 -9.86
CA PRO A 129 2.95 16.41 -8.44
C PRO A 129 1.75 16.82 -7.56
N ASP A 130 0.86 17.67 -8.09
CA ASP A 130 -0.31 18.16 -7.35
C ASP A 130 -1.42 17.09 -7.26
N GLU A 131 -1.45 16.11 -8.18
CA GLU A 131 -2.40 15.00 -8.17
C GLU A 131 -1.93 13.83 -7.30
N VAL A 132 -0.62 13.58 -7.22
CA VAL A 132 -0.06 12.51 -6.38
C VAL A 132 -0.06 12.87 -4.89
N ARG A 133 -0.04 14.16 -4.56
CA ARG A 133 0.09 14.61 -3.19
C ARG A 133 -1.09 14.19 -2.29
N PRO A 134 -2.36 14.38 -2.71
CA PRO A 134 -3.51 13.84 -1.97
C PRO A 134 -3.43 12.33 -1.73
N VAL A 135 -2.94 11.57 -2.71
CA VAL A 135 -2.78 10.11 -2.59
C VAL A 135 -1.74 9.75 -1.53
N MET A 136 -0.61 10.48 -1.51
CA MET A 136 0.40 10.33 -0.46
C MET A 136 -0.18 10.64 0.92
N ASP A 137 -0.98 11.69 1.05
CA ASP A 137 -1.63 12.08 2.31
C ASP A 137 -2.60 11.00 2.80
N GLU A 138 -3.36 10.37 1.89
CA GLU A 138 -4.27 9.27 2.21
C GLU A 138 -3.51 8.02 2.67
N LEU A 139 -2.45 7.62 1.95
CA LEU A 139 -1.57 6.51 2.33
C LEU A 139 -0.93 6.73 3.72
N VAL A 140 -0.43 7.94 3.97
CA VAL A 140 0.14 8.33 5.27
C VAL A 140 -0.93 8.29 6.36
N GLY A 141 -2.13 8.80 6.06
CA GLY A 141 -3.27 8.74 6.98
C GLY A 141 -3.62 7.32 7.38
N LEU A 142 -3.74 6.42 6.39
CA LEU A 142 -4.01 5.00 6.60
C LEU A 142 -2.91 4.35 7.44
N ALA A 143 -1.64 4.61 7.13
CA ALA A 143 -0.50 4.08 7.85
C ALA A 143 -0.45 4.54 9.31
N ARG A 144 -0.75 5.82 9.58
CA ARG A 144 -0.83 6.37 10.95
C ARG A 144 -1.92 5.68 11.76
N ARG A 145 -3.10 5.46 11.18
CA ARG A 145 -4.22 4.80 11.86
C ARG A 145 -3.96 3.31 12.10
N ALA A 146 -3.36 2.64 11.13
CA ALA A 146 -2.90 1.26 11.30
C ALA A 146 -1.88 1.15 12.45
N LYS A 147 -0.86 2.02 12.47
CA LYS A 147 0.15 2.05 13.53
C LYS A 147 -0.45 2.34 14.91
N ALA A 148 -1.33 3.33 15.02
CA ALA A 148 -2.01 3.68 16.26
C ALA A 148 -2.86 2.53 16.82
N SER A 149 -3.40 1.68 15.93
CA SER A 149 -4.26 0.55 16.29
C SER A 149 -3.48 -0.77 16.41
N GLY A 150 -2.15 -0.77 16.26
CA GLY A 150 -1.33 -1.99 16.28
C GLY A 150 -1.57 -2.93 15.10
N GLN A 151 -2.08 -2.41 13.99
CA GLN A 151 -2.48 -3.15 12.79
C GLN A 151 -1.41 -3.12 11.71
N MET A 152 -1.62 -3.95 10.68
CA MET A 152 -0.81 -4.02 9.46
C MET A 152 -1.56 -3.38 8.29
N LEU A 153 -0.83 -3.10 7.21
CA LEU A 153 -1.38 -2.62 5.96
C LEU A 153 -1.42 -3.77 4.95
N TYR A 154 -2.44 -3.77 4.11
CA TYR A 154 -2.67 -4.76 3.07
C TYR A 154 -3.07 -4.06 1.78
N CYS A 155 -2.78 -4.68 0.64
CA CYS A 155 -3.21 -4.26 -0.68
C CYS A 155 -3.89 -5.44 -1.37
N GLN A 156 -5.16 -5.29 -1.72
CA GLN A 156 -5.87 -6.22 -2.57
C GLN A 156 -5.63 -5.85 -4.03
N ILE A 157 -5.18 -6.82 -4.81
CA ILE A 157 -4.94 -6.70 -6.24
C ILE A 157 -6.08 -7.41 -6.96
N CYS A 158 -6.84 -6.67 -7.76
CA CYS A 158 -7.88 -7.22 -8.63
C CYS A 158 -7.42 -7.11 -10.09
N PRO A 159 -7.23 -8.26 -10.79
CA PRO A 159 -6.79 -8.29 -12.19
C PRO A 159 -7.84 -7.81 -13.21
#